data_AF-A0A5E4LVV5-F1
#
_entry.id   AF-A0A5E4LVV5-F1
#
_cell.length_a   1.000
_cell.length_b   1.000
_cell.length_c   1.000
_cell.angle_alpha   90.00
_cell.angle_beta   90.00
_cell.angle_gamma   90.00
#
_symmetry.space_group_name_H-M   'P 1'
#
loop_
_entity.id
_entity.type
_entity.pdbx_description
1 polymer ?
#
loop_
_entity_poly.entity_id
_entity_poly.type
_entity_poly.pdbx_seq_one_letter_code
_entity_poly.pdbx_strand_id
1 'polypeptide(L)'
;MTSDPSQNDDNLAAAVKAMEDLVDEAVQVYELDKEKVNVTDDLYNSLKILTGYLSFTVDLPADLLNLPPQSRAILAPSLDIFIIKPNFKSEQKRLDQFTLDEISDVLRYAIPMIINMARTDRMIKSKKIAFLKEGTKKIKRLPGTSIDDTMITDNIQMEKVEKNAGT
;
A
#
# COMPACT_ATOMS: atom_id res chain seq x y z
N MET A 1 -60.19 -31.33 33.49
CA MET A 1 -59.22 -31.06 32.41
C MET A 1 -57.86 -31.41 32.95
N THR A 2 -57.40 -32.64 32.70
CA THR A 2 -56.07 -33.11 33.09
C THR A 2 -55.10 -32.68 32.00
N SER A 3 -54.18 -31.77 32.31
CA SER A 3 -53.04 -31.48 31.46
C SER A 3 -52.24 -32.77 31.26
N ASP A 4 -52.09 -33.19 30.01
CA ASP A 4 -51.35 -34.40 29.66
C ASP A 4 -49.86 -34.14 29.89
N PRO A 5 -49.18 -34.88 30.79
CA PRO A 5 -47.78 -34.66 31.10
C PRO A 5 -46.86 -34.80 29.87
N SER A 6 -47.28 -35.54 28.84
CA SER A 6 -46.55 -35.66 27.57
C SER A 6 -46.36 -34.33 26.84
N GLN A 7 -47.33 -33.41 26.92
CA GLN A 7 -47.20 -32.08 26.28
C GLN A 7 -46.18 -31.17 26.98
N ASN A 8 -45.90 -31.40 28.27
CA ASN A 8 -44.92 -30.62 29.02
C ASN A 8 -43.49 -31.08 28.68
N ASP A 9 -43.29 -32.38 28.51
CA ASP A 9 -41.99 -32.96 28.14
C ASP A 9 -41.63 -32.65 26.68
N ASP A 10 -42.61 -32.66 25.76
CA ASP A 10 -42.40 -32.25 24.37
C ASP A 10 -42.04 -30.76 24.24
N ASN A 11 -42.67 -29.90 25.06
CA ASN A 11 -42.34 -28.47 25.13
C ASN A 11 -40.95 -28.23 25.74
N LEU A 12 -40.56 -29.02 26.74
CA LEU A 12 -39.22 -28.95 27.33
C LEU A 12 -38.15 -29.39 26.32
N ALA A 13 -38.37 -30.49 25.61
CA ALA A 13 -37.46 -30.97 24.58
C ALA A 13 -37.30 -29.96 23.43
N ALA A 14 -38.41 -29.33 22.99
CA ALA A 14 -38.36 -28.27 21.98
C ALA A 14 -37.59 -27.03 22.47
N ALA A 15 -37.77 -26.63 23.74
CA ALA A 15 -37.04 -25.52 24.33
C ALA A 15 -35.54 -25.82 24.47
N VAL A 16 -35.17 -27.04 24.86
CA VAL A 16 -33.77 -27.49 24.91
C VAL A 16 -33.13 -27.45 23.52
N LYS A 17 -33.81 -27.97 22.50
CA LYS A 17 -33.31 -27.92 21.13
C LYS A 17 -33.12 -26.49 20.62
N ALA A 18 -34.07 -25.60 20.90
CA ALA A 18 -33.93 -24.19 20.53
C ALA A 18 -32.75 -23.50 21.23
N MET A 19 -32.43 -23.90 22.47
CA MET A 19 -31.22 -23.43 23.15
C MET A 19 -29.95 -23.99 22.53
N GLU A 20 -29.94 -25.28 22.16
CA GLU A 20 -28.80 -25.90 21.47
C GLU A 20 -28.53 -25.20 20.12
N ASP A 21 -29.55 -24.99 19.30
CA ASP A 21 -29.45 -24.29 18.02
C ASP A 21 -28.89 -22.85 18.21
N LEU A 22 -29.36 -22.14 19.26
CA LEU A 22 -28.88 -20.79 19.57
C LEU A 22 -27.43 -20.77 20.06
N VAL A 23 -27.01 -21.79 20.80
CA VAL A 23 -25.60 -21.95 21.22
C VAL A 23 -24.72 -22.19 20.00
N ASP A 24 -25.14 -23.05 19.08
CA ASP A 24 -24.40 -23.32 17.83
C ASP A 24 -24.29 -22.06 16.97
N GLU A 25 -25.37 -21.28 16.83
CA GLU A 25 -25.34 -19.98 16.15
C GLU A 25 -24.35 -19.00 16.81
N ALA A 26 -24.37 -18.89 18.14
CA ALA A 26 -23.46 -18.01 18.87
C ALA A 26 -21.99 -18.40 18.69
N VAL A 27 -21.69 -19.71 18.65
CA VAL A 27 -20.34 -20.23 18.36
C VAL A 27 -19.91 -19.84 16.94
N GLN A 28 -20.77 -20.00 15.95
CA GLN A 28 -20.45 -19.61 14.57
C GLN A 28 -20.17 -18.10 14.44
N VAL A 29 -20.95 -17.26 15.13
CA VAL A 29 -20.70 -15.80 15.16
C VAL A 29 -19.34 -15.49 15.76
N TYR A 30 -18.98 -16.14 16.87
CA TYR A 30 -17.66 -15.98 17.49
C TYR A 30 -16.51 -16.41 16.56
N GLU A 31 -16.67 -17.52 15.83
CA GLU A 31 -15.69 -17.98 14.86
C GLU A 31 -15.52 -16.98 13.70
N LEU A 32 -16.61 -16.44 13.18
CA LEU A 32 -16.59 -15.40 12.15
C LEU A 32 -15.91 -14.11 12.63
N ASP A 33 -16.16 -13.69 13.87
CA ASP A 33 -15.49 -12.54 14.47
C ASP A 33 -13.97 -12.75 14.59
N LYS A 34 -13.54 -13.96 14.92
CA LYS A 34 -12.12 -14.32 14.96
C LYS A 34 -11.49 -14.34 13.57
N GLU A 35 -12.17 -14.93 12.58
CA GLU A 35 -11.69 -14.98 11.19
C GLU A 35 -11.55 -13.57 10.61
N LYS A 36 -12.53 -12.70 10.89
CA LYS A 36 -12.52 -11.28 10.50
C LYS A 36 -11.26 -10.56 10.97
N VAL A 37 -10.82 -10.76 12.21
CA VAL A 37 -9.59 -10.13 12.73
C VAL A 37 -8.38 -10.56 11.89
N ASN A 38 -8.23 -11.87 11.65
CA ASN A 38 -7.11 -12.39 10.88
C ASN A 38 -7.08 -11.86 9.44
N VAL A 39 -8.24 -11.88 8.76
CA VAL A 39 -8.35 -11.39 7.38
C VAL A 39 -8.06 -9.89 7.28
N THR A 40 -8.52 -9.11 8.26
CA THR A 40 -8.29 -7.66 8.30
C THR A 40 -6.80 -7.35 8.50
N ASP A 41 -6.13 -8.07 9.39
CA ASP A 41 -4.69 -7.91 9.64
C ASP A 41 -3.84 -8.28 8.42
N ASP A 42 -4.14 -9.40 7.76
CA ASP A 42 -3.45 -9.83 6.54
C ASP A 42 -3.61 -8.82 5.40
N LEU A 43 -4.83 -8.30 5.23
CA LEU A 43 -5.12 -7.27 4.24
C LEU A 43 -4.37 -5.97 4.56
N TYR A 44 -4.39 -5.53 5.82
CA TYR A 44 -3.68 -4.33 6.27
C TYR A 44 -2.18 -4.45 6.03
N ASN A 45 -1.57 -5.58 6.40
CA ASN A 45 -0.15 -5.84 6.18
C ASN A 45 0.21 -5.82 4.68
N SER A 46 -0.61 -6.46 3.85
CA SER A 46 -0.42 -6.49 2.39
C SER A 46 -0.49 -5.08 1.79
N LEU A 47 -1.50 -4.31 2.19
CA LEU A 47 -1.70 -2.93 1.73
C LEU A 47 -0.56 -2.02 2.18
N LYS A 48 -0.09 -2.16 3.42
CA LYS A 48 0.99 -1.33 3.98
C LYS A 48 2.28 -1.52 3.22
N ILE A 49 2.62 -2.76 2.85
CA ILE A 49 3.80 -3.06 2.02
C ILE A 49 3.66 -2.37 0.65
N LEU A 50 2.51 -2.54 0.01
CA LEU A 50 2.29 -2.05 -1.35
C LEU A 50 2.26 -0.52 -1.41
N THR A 51 1.48 0.11 -0.53
CA THR A 51 1.34 1.56 -0.47
C THR A 51 2.61 2.24 0.04
N GLY A 52 3.31 1.65 1.01
CA GLY A 52 4.61 2.13 1.50
C GLY A 52 5.69 2.10 0.41
N TYR A 53 5.82 1.00 -0.33
CA TYR A 53 6.79 0.89 -1.42
C TYR A 53 6.52 1.90 -2.54
N LEU A 54 5.23 2.07 -2.90
CA LEU A 54 4.84 2.94 -4.01
C LEU A 54 4.72 4.42 -3.60
N SER A 55 4.64 4.70 -2.29
CA SER A 55 4.46 6.05 -1.73
C SER A 55 3.25 6.79 -2.33
N PHE A 56 2.18 6.06 -2.67
CA PHE A 56 0.98 6.64 -3.26
C PHE A 56 0.01 7.16 -2.20
N THR A 57 -0.57 8.32 -2.48
CA THR A 57 -1.70 8.90 -1.74
C THR A 57 -2.95 8.81 -2.59
N VAL A 58 -4.11 8.56 -1.99
CA VAL A 58 -5.41 8.55 -2.67
C VAL A 58 -6.32 9.59 -2.03
N ASP A 59 -6.80 10.56 -2.81
CA ASP A 59 -7.88 11.44 -2.36
C ASP A 59 -9.19 10.64 -2.29
N LEU A 60 -9.77 10.58 -1.09
CA LEU A 60 -10.99 9.86 -0.80
C LEU A 60 -12.20 10.82 -0.85
N PRO A 61 -13.28 10.42 -1.55
CA PRO A 61 -14.57 11.08 -1.45
C PRO A 61 -15.07 11.15 0.01
N ALA A 62 -15.65 12.29 0.39
CA ALA A 62 -16.11 12.55 1.75
C ALA A 62 -17.26 11.63 2.19
N ASP A 63 -18.10 11.22 1.25
CA ASP A 63 -19.26 10.34 1.44
C ASP A 63 -18.85 8.92 1.88
N LEU A 64 -17.67 8.41 1.46
CA LEU A 64 -17.17 7.10 1.90
C LEU A 64 -16.99 6.98 3.42
N LEU A 65 -16.82 8.11 4.10
CA LEU A 65 -16.59 8.19 5.55
C LEU A 65 -17.70 8.99 6.25
N ASN A 66 -18.84 9.19 5.59
CA ASN A 66 -19.95 10.00 6.10
C ASN A 66 -19.52 11.42 6.56
N LEU A 67 -18.53 12.01 5.89
CA LEU A 67 -17.99 13.32 6.25
C LEU A 67 -18.82 14.45 5.61
N PRO A 68 -18.79 15.66 6.18
CA PRO A 68 -19.38 16.83 5.55
C PRO A 68 -18.86 17.03 4.11
N PRO A 69 -19.67 17.46 3.13
CA PRO A 69 -19.30 17.52 1.71
C PRO A 69 -18.06 18.37 1.38
N GLN A 70 -17.76 19.36 2.22
CA GLN A 70 -16.58 20.24 2.06
C GLN A 70 -15.33 19.70 2.76
N SER A 71 -15.40 18.50 3.34
CA SER A 71 -14.24 17.85 3.95
C SER A 71 -13.37 17.22 2.87
N ARG A 72 -12.07 17.18 3.11
CA ARG A 72 -11.13 16.42 2.28
C ARG A 72 -10.60 15.25 3.09
N ALA A 73 -10.64 14.05 2.52
CA ALA A 73 -10.02 12.87 3.10
C ALA A 73 -8.90 12.36 2.17
N ILE A 74 -7.77 11.96 2.74
CA ILE A 74 -6.62 11.48 1.99
C ILE A 74 -6.11 10.21 2.65
N LEU A 75 -6.12 9.09 1.92
CA LEU A 75 -5.43 7.87 2.31
C LEU A 75 -3.95 8.02 1.99
N ALA A 76 -3.11 7.94 3.02
CA ALA A 76 -1.66 8.04 2.91
C ALA A 76 -0.99 6.66 2.74
N PRO A 77 0.28 6.63 2.31
CA PRO A 77 1.07 5.40 2.22
C PRO A 77 1.20 4.62 3.53
N SER A 78 1.06 5.29 4.67
CA SER A 78 1.09 4.66 6.00
C SER A 78 -0.20 3.92 6.34
N LEU A 79 -1.23 3.99 5.47
CA LEU A 79 -2.62 3.63 5.74
C LEU A 79 -3.30 4.53 6.79
N ASP A 80 -2.75 5.71 7.04
CA ASP A 80 -3.47 6.75 7.76
C ASP A 80 -4.42 7.49 6.81
N ILE A 81 -5.59 7.86 7.33
CA ILE A 81 -6.51 8.76 6.68
C ILE A 81 -6.39 10.13 7.33
N PHE A 82 -5.97 11.12 6.54
CA PHE A 82 -5.97 12.52 6.91
C PHE A 82 -7.29 13.16 6.51
N ILE A 83 -8.06 13.62 7.48
CA ILE A 83 -9.34 14.29 7.26
C ILE A 83 -9.19 15.76 7.59
N ILE A 84 -9.47 16.63 6.63
CA ILE A 84 -9.47 18.08 6.77
C ILE A 84 -10.93 18.53 6.73
N LYS A 85 -11.43 19.03 7.86
CA LYS A 85 -12.81 19.49 8.01
C LYS A 85 -13.00 20.87 7.36
N PRO A 86 -14.25 21.31 7.12
CA PRO A 86 -14.53 22.60 6.49
C PRO A 86 -14.01 23.81 7.29
N ASN A 87 -13.83 23.65 8.60
CA ASN A 87 -13.25 24.65 9.50
C ASN A 87 -11.71 24.60 9.56
N PHE A 88 -11.06 23.91 8.62
CA PHE A 88 -9.61 23.70 8.53
C PHE A 88 -8.99 22.91 9.69
N LYS A 89 -9.77 22.38 10.62
CA LYS A 89 -9.25 21.43 11.60
C LYS A 89 -8.96 20.10 10.91
N SER A 90 -7.78 19.55 11.19
CA SER A 90 -7.36 18.25 10.67
C SER A 90 -7.42 17.19 11.76
N GLU A 91 -7.78 15.97 11.37
CA GLU A 91 -7.63 14.76 12.17
C GLU A 91 -6.90 13.71 11.35
N GLN A 92 -6.11 12.88 12.03
CA GLN A 92 -5.44 11.73 11.45
C GLN A 92 -5.95 10.50 12.18
N LYS A 93 -6.41 9.52 11.41
CA LYS A 93 -6.93 8.27 11.95
C LYS A 93 -6.38 7.13 11.14
N ARG A 94 -5.89 6.07 11.80
CA ARG A 94 -5.41 4.88 11.09
C ARG A 94 -6.59 4.16 10.45
N LEU A 95 -6.38 3.52 9.30
CA LEU A 95 -7.42 2.76 8.61
C LEU A 95 -8.07 1.69 9.52
N ASP A 96 -7.26 1.00 10.35
CA ASP A 96 -7.72 -0.03 11.29
C ASP A 96 -8.60 0.49 12.44
N GLN A 97 -8.72 1.81 12.60
CA GLN A 97 -9.56 2.44 13.62
C GLN A 97 -10.97 2.77 13.09
N PHE A 98 -11.25 2.55 11.81
CA PHE A 98 -12.58 2.72 11.22
C PHE A 98 -13.42 1.44 11.36
N THR A 99 -14.72 1.56 11.13
CA THR A 99 -15.62 0.39 11.09
C THR A 99 -15.32 -0.47 9.86
N LEU A 100 -15.73 -1.75 9.89
CA LEU A 100 -15.48 -2.66 8.77
C LEU A 100 -16.14 -2.19 7.47
N ASP A 101 -17.32 -1.57 7.56
CA ASP A 101 -18.04 -1.04 6.42
C ASP A 101 -17.28 0.15 5.79
N GLU A 102 -16.85 1.11 6.62
CA GLU A 102 -16.03 2.24 6.18
C GLU A 102 -14.70 1.77 5.56
N ILE A 103 -14.02 0.80 6.20
CA ILE A 103 -12.79 0.21 5.65
C ILE A 103 -13.07 -0.42 4.29
N SER A 104 -14.14 -1.20 4.19
CA SER A 104 -14.52 -1.87 2.94
C SER A 104 -14.80 -0.88 1.82
N ASP A 105 -15.50 0.21 2.11
CA ASP A 105 -15.83 1.25 1.13
C ASP A 105 -14.59 2.02 0.67
N VAL A 106 -13.73 2.42 1.62
CA VAL A 106 -12.43 3.03 1.33
C VAL A 106 -11.58 2.11 0.44
N LEU A 107 -11.51 0.82 0.75
CA LEU A 107 -10.69 -0.13 0.00
C LEU A 107 -11.25 -0.45 -1.37
N ARG A 108 -12.58 -0.62 -1.51
CA ARG A 108 -13.23 -0.80 -2.82
C ARG A 108 -12.92 0.36 -3.76
N TYR A 109 -12.83 1.58 -3.22
CA TYR A 109 -12.49 2.77 -3.99
C TYR A 109 -10.96 2.89 -4.25
N ALA A 110 -10.13 2.71 -3.22
CA ALA A 110 -8.70 2.99 -3.28
C ALA A 110 -7.90 1.92 -4.05
N ILE A 111 -8.25 0.64 -3.92
CA ILE A 111 -7.49 -0.47 -4.54
C ILE A 111 -7.43 -0.37 -6.08
N PRO A 112 -8.51 -0.05 -6.80
CA PRO A 112 -8.44 0.20 -8.23
C PRO A 112 -7.53 1.40 -8.58
N MET A 113 -7.57 2.47 -7.79
CA MET A 113 -6.77 3.69 -8.01
C MET A 113 -5.27 3.43 -7.84
N ILE A 114 -4.85 3.05 -6.64
CA ILE A 114 -4.08 1.82 -6.42
C ILE A 114 -3.28 1.25 -7.60
N ILE A 115 -3.89 0.21 -8.15
CA ILE A 115 -3.43 -0.60 -9.28
C ILE A 115 -3.17 0.28 -10.51
N ASN A 116 -4.04 1.25 -10.81
CA ASN A 116 -3.88 2.11 -11.97
C ASN A 116 -2.64 3.01 -11.87
N MET A 117 -2.39 3.60 -10.70
CA MET A 117 -1.19 4.40 -10.42
C MET A 117 0.06 3.53 -10.56
N ALA A 118 0.06 2.31 -10.01
CA ALA A 118 1.20 1.39 -10.11
C ALA A 118 1.53 1.02 -11.55
N ARG A 119 0.50 0.72 -12.36
CA ARG A 119 0.67 0.40 -13.79
C ARG A 119 1.22 1.60 -14.57
N THR A 120 0.69 2.79 -14.29
CA THR A 120 1.12 4.03 -14.93
C THR A 120 2.57 4.35 -14.59
N ASP A 121 2.94 4.27 -13.31
CA ASP A 121 4.31 4.52 -12.85
C ASP A 121 5.31 3.53 -13.46
N ARG A 122 4.97 2.24 -13.49
CA ARG A 122 5.77 1.21 -14.18
C ARG A 122 5.99 1.55 -15.65
N MET A 123 4.93 1.95 -16.37
CA MET A 123 5.04 2.33 -17.78
C MET A 123 5.98 3.52 -17.96
N ILE A 124 5.83 4.58 -17.15
CA ILE A 124 6.66 5.79 -17.23
C ILE A 124 8.13 5.45 -16.95
N LYS A 125 8.42 4.71 -15.87
CA LYS A 125 9.78 4.28 -15.54
C LYS A 125 10.39 3.43 -16.65
N SER A 126 9.62 2.52 -17.24
CA SER A 126 10.08 1.68 -18.36
C SER A 126 10.49 2.52 -19.57
N LYS A 127 9.68 3.52 -19.95
CA LYS A 127 10.00 4.46 -21.04
C LYS A 127 11.26 5.26 -20.74
N LYS A 128 11.41 5.79 -19.52
CA LYS A 128 12.61 6.53 -19.09
C LYS A 128 13.87 5.68 -19.16
N ILE A 129 13.82 4.44 -18.66
CA ILE A 129 14.96 3.51 -18.72
C ILE A 129 15.32 3.17 -20.16
N ALA A 130 14.33 2.93 -21.03
CA ALA A 130 14.58 2.66 -22.45
C ALA A 130 15.28 3.85 -23.12
N PHE A 131 14.79 5.07 -22.89
CA PHE A 131 15.43 6.30 -23.38
C PHE A 131 16.87 6.43 -22.90
N LEU A 132 17.13 6.25 -21.60
CA LEU A 132 18.48 6.32 -21.03
C LEU A 132 19.40 5.27 -21.66
N LYS A 133 18.96 4.02 -21.79
CA LYS A 133 19.73 2.95 -22.45
C LYS A 133 20.08 3.28 -23.89
N GLU A 134 19.14 3.84 -24.64
CA GLU A 134 19.37 4.22 -26.04
C GLU A 134 20.34 5.40 -26.15
N GLY A 135 20.15 6.43 -25.32
CA GLY A 135 21.07 7.56 -25.21
C GLY A 135 22.49 7.12 -24.86
N THR A 136 22.65 6.27 -23.84
CA THR A 136 23.96 5.70 -23.48
C THR A 136 24.57 4.88 -24.62
N LYS A 137 23.79 4.07 -25.34
CA LYS A 137 24.28 3.33 -26.51
C LYS A 137 24.79 4.25 -27.61
N LYS A 138 24.09 5.36 -27.88
CA LYS A 138 24.48 6.35 -28.88
C LYS A 138 25.76 7.09 -28.46
N ILE A 139 25.85 7.51 -27.20
CA ILE A 139 27.04 8.20 -26.65
C ILE A 139 28.26 7.29 -26.74
N LYS A 140 28.18 6.02 -26.31
CA LYS A 140 29.30 5.06 -26.37
C LYS A 140 29.84 4.78 -27.77
N ARG A 141 29.11 5.13 -28.82
CA ARG A 141 29.54 5.00 -30.22
C ARG A 141 30.29 6.24 -30.72
N LEU A 142 30.30 7.33 -29.97
CA LEU A 142 31.05 8.52 -30.33
C LEU A 142 32.56 8.24 -30.17
N PRO A 143 33.38 8.57 -31.18
CA PRO A 143 34.83 8.42 -31.07
C PRO A 143 35.35 9.23 -29.87
N GLY A 144 36.19 8.60 -29.04
CA GLY A 144 36.75 9.20 -27.82
C GLY A 144 35.93 8.99 -26.53
N THR A 145 34.83 8.23 -26.57
CA THR A 145 34.01 7.92 -25.37
C THR A 145 34.15 6.50 -24.85
N SER A 146 34.90 5.64 -25.55
CA SER A 146 35.39 4.38 -24.99
C SER A 146 36.40 4.72 -23.90
N ILE A 147 36.03 4.50 -22.64
CA ILE A 147 36.97 4.47 -21.52
C ILE A 147 37.73 3.14 -21.62
N ASP A 148 38.52 2.99 -22.68
CA ASP A 148 39.54 1.95 -22.82
C ASP A 148 40.81 2.66 -23.32
N ASP A 149 41.80 2.73 -22.43
CA ASP A 149 43.24 2.90 -22.67
C ASP A 149 43.73 4.06 -23.56
N THR A 150 43.43 5.30 -23.19
CA THR A 150 44.27 6.43 -23.64
C THR A 150 44.62 7.37 -22.49
N MET A 151 45.92 7.50 -22.25
CA MET A 151 46.62 8.54 -21.47
C MET A 151 46.98 8.21 -20.01
N ILE A 152 47.76 7.14 -19.78
CA ILE A 152 48.89 7.19 -18.82
C ILE A 152 50.15 6.69 -19.54
N THR A 153 50.66 7.50 -20.47
CA THR A 153 52.04 7.40 -20.95
C THR A 153 52.56 8.80 -21.22
N ASP A 154 52.55 9.64 -20.18
CA ASP A 154 53.37 10.86 -20.19
C ASP A 154 54.79 10.51 -19.73
N ASN A 155 55.63 10.28 -20.73
CA ASN A 155 57.01 10.77 -20.83
C ASN A 155 57.85 10.84 -19.54
N ILE A 156 58.55 9.74 -19.24
CA ILE A 156 59.89 9.83 -18.64
C ILE A 156 60.89 9.37 -19.69
N GLN A 157 61.17 10.22 -20.68
CA GLN A 157 62.41 10.14 -21.41
C GLN A 157 62.82 11.51 -21.95
N MET A 158 64.05 11.88 -21.57
CA MET A 158 64.92 12.91 -22.12
C MET A 158 64.71 14.36 -21.67
N GLU A 159 65.51 14.77 -20.69
CA GLU A 159 66.43 15.87 -20.97
C GLU A 159 67.78 15.59 -20.29
N LYS A 160 68.73 15.13 -21.09
CA LYS A 160 70.15 15.22 -20.78
C LYS A 160 70.74 16.13 -21.84
N VAL A 161 71.61 17.03 -21.37
CA VAL A 161 72.69 17.72 -22.10
C VAL A 161 72.49 19.24 -22.36
N GLU A 162 73.07 19.98 -21.40
CA GLU A 162 73.99 21.12 -21.56
C GLU A 162 73.46 22.55 -21.77
N LYS A 163 73.84 23.42 -20.81
CA LYS A 163 74.64 24.61 -21.11
C LYS A 163 75.59 24.96 -19.96
N ASN A 164 76.90 24.82 -20.24
CA ASN A 164 77.97 25.54 -19.55
C ASN A 164 77.76 27.06 -19.69
N ALA A 165 78.02 27.85 -18.63
CA ALA A 165 78.96 28.99 -18.60
C ALA A 165 78.68 30.00 -17.46
N GLY A 166 79.73 30.33 -16.69
CA GLY A 166 79.90 31.53 -15.86
C GLY A 166 79.29 31.44 -14.46
N THR A 167 80.01 31.54 -13.34
CA THR A 167 81.26 32.26 -13.00
C THR A 167 81.92 31.57 -11.81
#